data_AF-A0A2D7WRI3-F1
#
_entry.id   AF-A0A2D7WRI3-F1
#
_cell.length_a   1.000
_cell.length_b   1.000
_cell.length_c   1.000
_cell.angle_alpha   90.00
_cell.angle_beta   90.00
_cell.angle_gamma   90.00
#
_symmetry.space_group_name_H-M   'P 1'
#
loop_
_entity.id
_entity.type
_entity.pdbx_description
1 polymer ?
#
loop_
_entity_poly.entity_id
_entity_poly.type
_entity_poly.pdbx_seq_one_letter_code
_entity_poly.pdbx_strand_id
1 'polypeptide(L)'
;MDRYFFFFKIQPEISNKAISTWEQTDDKTSWLATVTSQRLISEVEVDMISNLRLIPVIIALLPLVGLLGTVTGMIQVFEVMAFLGSGNPRAMASGVSAATIPTMSGMVVALFAIPFSTQLNRKYQSEIRRLKNTIKPGA
;
A
#
# COMPACT_ATOMS: atom_id res chain seq x y z
N MET A 1 0.07 -13.02 -3.01
CA MET A 1 -0.78 -12.34 -4.02
C MET A 1 -2.09 -11.86 -3.38
N ASP A 2 -2.12 -11.72 -2.05
CA ASP A 2 -3.36 -11.83 -1.26
C ASP A 2 -4.00 -10.48 -0.89
N ARG A 3 -3.26 -9.37 -1.06
CA ARG A 3 -3.72 -8.04 -0.62
C ARG A 3 -4.64 -7.33 -1.60
N TYR A 4 -4.41 -7.51 -2.90
CA TYR A 4 -5.29 -6.95 -3.92
C TYR A 4 -6.66 -7.67 -3.96
N PHE A 5 -6.69 -8.96 -3.63
CA PHE A 5 -7.93 -9.74 -3.49
C PHE A 5 -8.73 -9.39 -2.23
N PHE A 6 -8.08 -8.99 -1.13
CA PHE A 6 -8.75 -8.60 0.10
C PHE A 6 -9.75 -7.46 -0.11
N PHE A 7 -9.33 -6.42 -0.83
CA PHE A 7 -10.17 -5.24 -1.07
C PHE A 7 -11.34 -5.51 -2.04
N PHE A 8 -11.18 -6.46 -2.97
CA PHE A 8 -12.21 -6.79 -3.95
C PHE A 8 -13.15 -7.93 -3.54
N LYS A 9 -12.72 -8.84 -2.63
CA LYS A 9 -13.47 -10.06 -2.30
C LYS A 9 -13.73 -10.30 -0.81
N ILE A 10 -12.87 -9.81 0.10
CA ILE A 10 -12.95 -10.08 1.55
C ILE A 10 -13.60 -8.92 2.35
N GLN A 11 -13.39 -7.68 1.90
CA GLN A 11 -14.01 -6.48 2.47
C GLN A 11 -15.54 -6.56 2.72
N PRO A 12 -16.38 -7.07 1.79
CA PRO A 12 -17.82 -7.16 2.03
C PRO A 12 -18.17 -8.19 3.10
N GLU A 13 -17.40 -9.28 3.24
CA GLU A 13 -17.72 -10.37 4.15
C GLU A 13 -17.54 -9.97 5.62
N ILE A 14 -16.42 -9.30 5.94
CA ILE A 14 -16.12 -8.81 7.29
C ILE A 14 -17.13 -7.73 7.72
N SER A 15 -17.44 -6.80 6.81
CA SER A 15 -18.40 -5.72 7.09
C SER A 15 -19.81 -6.28 7.27
N ASN A 16 -20.23 -7.24 6.43
CA ASN A 16 -21.53 -7.88 6.55
C ASN A 16 -21.66 -8.71 7.83
N LYS A 17 -20.58 -9.37 8.27
CA LYS A 17 -20.56 -10.10 9.55
C LYS A 17 -20.73 -9.17 10.75
N ALA A 18 -20.07 -8.01 10.73
CA ALA A 18 -20.25 -7.00 11.78
C ALA A 18 -21.67 -6.41 11.78
N ILE A 19 -22.23 -6.14 10.60
CA ILE A 19 -23.61 -5.65 10.45
C ILE A 19 -24.62 -6.70 10.91
N SER A 20 -24.48 -7.97 10.50
CA SER A 20 -25.41 -9.03 10.90
C SER A 20 -25.36 -9.30 12.41
N THR A 21 -24.18 -9.20 13.02
CA THR A 21 -24.00 -9.33 14.48
C THR A 21 -24.69 -8.17 15.21
N TRP A 22 -24.58 -6.95 14.67
CA TRP A 22 -25.28 -5.79 15.19
C TRP A 22 -26.81 -5.86 15.01
N GLU A 23 -27.27 -6.38 13.88
CA GLU A 23 -28.70 -6.54 13.59
C GLU A 23 -29.40 -7.49 14.58
N GLN A 24 -28.70 -8.55 15.00
CA GLN A 24 -29.17 -9.56 15.96
C GLN A 24 -29.15 -9.09 17.43
N THR A 25 -28.63 -7.90 17.73
CA THR A 25 -28.58 -7.39 19.10
C THR A 25 -29.95 -6.82 19.48
N ASP A 26 -30.62 -7.41 20.49
CA ASP A 26 -31.96 -7.01 20.95
C ASP A 26 -32.00 -5.60 21.55
N ASP A 27 -30.97 -5.22 22.30
CA ASP A 27 -30.87 -3.93 22.98
C ASP A 27 -29.85 -3.03 22.27
N LYS A 28 -30.36 -2.01 21.56
CA LYS A 28 -29.57 -1.05 20.76
C LYS A 28 -29.41 0.33 21.42
N THR A 29 -30.01 0.54 22.60
CA THR A 29 -30.03 1.83 23.30
C THR A 29 -29.22 1.81 24.59
N SER A 30 -28.96 0.63 25.16
CA SER A 30 -28.14 0.49 26.35
C SER A 30 -26.66 0.88 26.15
N TRP A 31 -25.99 1.24 27.24
CA TRP A 31 -24.56 1.49 27.27
C TRP A 31 -23.75 0.29 26.71
N LEU A 32 -24.21 -0.94 26.96
CA LEU A 32 -23.58 -2.14 26.43
C LEU A 32 -23.65 -2.21 24.89
N ALA A 33 -24.72 -1.70 24.28
CA ALA A 33 -24.86 -1.60 22.84
C ALA A 33 -23.83 -0.63 22.26
N THR A 34 -23.57 0.48 22.96
CA THR A 34 -22.54 1.45 22.58
C THR A 34 -21.14 0.81 22.60
N VAL A 35 -20.79 0.07 23.65
CA VAL A 35 -19.48 -0.60 23.75
C VAL A 35 -19.34 -1.73 22.71
N THR A 36 -20.42 -2.47 22.44
CA THR A 36 -20.42 -3.56 21.45
C THR A 36 -20.26 -3.03 20.03
N SER A 37 -20.96 -1.94 19.69
CA SER A 37 -20.79 -1.26 18.39
C SER A 37 -19.35 -0.76 18.19
N GLN A 38 -18.74 -0.15 19.23
CA GLN A 38 -17.36 0.32 19.18
C GLN A 38 -16.37 -0.83 18.98
N ARG A 39 -16.57 -1.98 19.63
CA ARG A 39 -15.74 -3.18 19.39
C ARG A 39 -15.86 -3.67 17.96
N LEU A 40 -17.08 -3.86 17.45
CA LEU A 40 -17.32 -4.32 16.08
C LEU A 40 -16.69 -3.39 15.04
N ILE A 41 -16.85 -2.07 15.22
CA ILE A 41 -16.22 -1.07 14.34
C ILE A 41 -14.70 -1.14 14.44
N SER A 42 -14.15 -1.27 15.65
CA SER A 42 -12.70 -1.31 15.86
C SER A 42 -12.05 -2.58 15.30
N GLU A 43 -12.70 -3.73 15.39
CA GLU A 43 -12.19 -4.98 14.80
C GLU A 43 -12.07 -4.86 13.28
N VAL A 44 -13.13 -4.37 12.63
CA VAL A 44 -13.14 -4.11 11.19
C VAL A 44 -12.09 -3.06 10.80
N GLU A 45 -11.98 -1.98 11.60
CA GLU A 45 -10.99 -0.91 11.37
C GLU A 45 -9.54 -1.42 11.46
N VAL A 46 -9.22 -2.24 12.47
CA VAL A 46 -7.88 -2.81 12.67
C VAL A 46 -7.49 -3.75 11.54
N ASP A 47 -8.40 -4.64 11.14
CA ASP A 47 -8.15 -5.60 10.05
C ASP A 47 -7.87 -4.88 8.72
N MET A 48 -8.65 -3.85 8.41
CA MET A 48 -8.45 -3.06 7.19
C MET A 48 -7.16 -2.24 7.23
N ILE A 49 -6.84 -1.61 8.37
CA ILE A 49 -5.64 -0.77 8.53
C ILE A 49 -4.35 -1.60 8.39
N SER A 50 -4.30 -2.80 8.99
CA SER A 50 -3.11 -3.65 8.97
C SER A 50 -2.67 -4.00 7.53
N ASN A 51 -3.65 -4.20 6.64
CA ASN A 51 -3.42 -4.54 5.24
C ASN A 51 -3.05 -3.33 4.37
N LEU A 52 -3.61 -2.15 4.68
CA LEU A 52 -3.39 -0.93 3.90
C LEU A 52 -2.09 -0.21 4.27
N ARG A 53 -1.61 -0.30 5.52
CA ARG A 53 -0.42 0.41 5.99
C ARG A 53 0.88 0.03 5.28
N LEU A 54 0.98 -1.19 4.77
CA LEU A 54 2.21 -1.66 4.13
C LEU A 54 2.35 -1.22 2.65
N ILE A 55 1.25 -0.88 1.99
CA ILE A 55 1.25 -0.39 0.60
C ILE A 55 2.07 0.91 0.45
N PRO A 56 1.81 1.99 1.20
CA PRO A 56 2.56 3.23 1.07
C PRO A 56 4.03 3.08 1.45
N VAL A 57 4.35 2.17 2.38
CA VAL A 57 5.75 1.85 2.75
C VAL A 57 6.50 1.25 1.55
N ILE A 58 5.91 0.27 0.87
CA ILE A 58 6.53 -0.34 -0.31
C ILE A 58 6.70 0.70 -1.43
N ILE A 59 5.71 1.57 -1.63
CA ILE A 59 5.78 2.64 -2.63
C ILE A 59 6.94 3.60 -2.35
N ALA A 60 7.14 3.97 -1.09
CA ALA A 60 8.25 4.81 -0.68
C ALA A 60 9.62 4.14 -0.85
N LEU A 61 9.68 2.80 -0.83
CA LEU A 61 10.92 2.05 -1.08
C LEU A 61 11.29 1.95 -2.57
N LEU A 62 10.33 2.04 -3.50
CA LEU A 62 10.59 1.88 -4.94
C LEU A 62 11.68 2.84 -5.50
N PRO A 63 11.69 4.15 -5.18
CA PRO A 63 12.76 5.04 -5.63
C PRO A 63 14.13 4.69 -5.03
N LEU A 64 14.15 4.18 -3.80
CA LEU A 64 15.40 3.76 -3.13
C LEU A 64 15.99 2.52 -3.78
N VAL A 65 15.14 1.58 -4.24
CA VAL A 65 15.57 0.43 -5.05
C VAL A 65 16.12 0.91 -6.41
N GLY A 66 15.49 1.90 -7.04
CA GLY A 66 16.02 2.53 -8.26
C GLY A 66 17.40 3.17 -8.05
N LEU A 67 17.60 3.84 -6.91
CA LEU A 67 18.91 4.39 -6.51
C LEU A 67 19.97 3.29 -6.37
N LEU A 68 19.63 2.18 -5.72
CA LEU A 68 20.53 1.02 -5.59
C LEU A 68 20.94 0.48 -6.96
N GLY A 69 20.01 0.45 -7.92
CA GLY A 69 20.29 0.10 -9.32
C GLY A 69 21.36 0.99 -9.96
N THR A 70 21.39 2.29 -9.63
CA THR A 70 22.43 3.21 -10.14
C THR A 70 23.81 2.86 -9.59
N VAL A 71 23.88 2.52 -8.31
CA VAL A 71 25.13 2.14 -7.65
C VAL A 71 25.67 0.86 -8.30
N THR A 72 24.81 -0.12 -8.54
CA THR A 72 25.20 -1.36 -9.22
C THR A 72 25.63 -1.11 -10.67
N GLY A 73 24.94 -0.22 -11.39
CA GLY A 73 25.31 0.15 -12.77
C GLY A 73 26.66 0.87 -12.82
N MET A 74 26.92 1.78 -11.88
CA MET A 74 28.22 2.47 -11.77
C MET A 74 29.37 1.52 -11.42
N ILE A 75 29.13 0.49 -10.60
CA ILE A 75 30.13 -0.55 -10.31
C ILE A 75 30.52 -1.30 -11.60
N GLN A 76 29.56 -1.64 -12.45
CA GLN A 76 29.84 -2.28 -13.75
C GLN A 76 30.68 -1.38 -14.65
N VAL A 77 30.47 -0.05 -14.64
CA VAL A 77 31.31 0.89 -15.40
C VAL A 77 32.76 0.86 -14.92
N PHE A 78 32.97 0.80 -13.60
CA PHE A 78 34.31 0.70 -13.02
C PHE A 78 35.01 -0.62 -13.35
N GLU A 79 34.27 -1.73 -13.38
CA GLU A 79 34.79 -3.03 -13.78
C GLU A 79 35.22 -3.06 -15.26
N VAL A 80 34.40 -2.48 -16.14
CA VAL A 80 34.73 -2.36 -17.58
C VAL A 80 35.97 -1.49 -17.79
N MET A 81 36.12 -0.39 -17.03
CA MET A 81 37.34 0.43 -17.07
C MET A 81 38.58 -0.33 -16.58
N ALA A 82 38.44 -1.16 -15.54
CA ALA A 82 39.54 -1.97 -15.03
C ALA A 82 40.00 -3.04 -16.04
N PHE A 83 39.08 -3.59 -16.83
CA PHE A 83 39.37 -4.68 -17.77
C PHE A 83 39.79 -4.21 -19.17
N LEU A 84 39.11 -3.18 -19.72
CA LEU A 84 39.36 -2.66 -21.07
C LEU A 84 40.28 -1.42 -21.08
N GLY A 85 40.66 -0.90 -19.92
CA GLY A 85 41.34 0.39 -19.78
C GLY A 85 40.41 1.58 -20.04
N SER A 86 40.86 2.80 -19.72
CA SER A 86 40.07 4.03 -19.92
C SER A 86 39.88 4.44 -21.40
N GLY A 87 40.22 3.55 -22.35
CA GLY A 87 40.36 3.84 -23.77
C GLY A 87 39.07 3.79 -24.60
N ASN A 88 37.94 3.34 -24.04
CA ASN A 88 36.67 3.25 -24.77
C ASN A 88 35.57 4.15 -24.18
N PRO A 89 35.49 5.42 -24.61
CA PRO A 89 34.47 6.38 -24.16
C PRO A 89 33.03 5.91 -24.41
N ARG A 90 32.81 5.10 -25.46
CA ARG A 90 31.48 4.55 -25.75
C ARG A 90 31.01 3.58 -24.68
N ALA A 91 31.91 2.70 -24.20
CA ALA A 91 31.60 1.75 -23.14
C ALA A 91 31.28 2.46 -21.81
N MET A 92 32.01 3.53 -21.50
CA MET A 92 31.71 4.36 -20.33
C MET A 92 30.36 5.07 -20.46
N ALA A 93 30.07 5.67 -21.61
CA ALA A 93 28.79 6.34 -21.87
C ALA A 93 27.60 5.36 -21.78
N SER A 94 27.73 4.15 -22.32
CA SER A 94 26.69 3.11 -22.21
C SER A 94 26.48 2.67 -20.76
N GLY A 95 27.54 2.56 -19.97
CA GLY A 95 27.46 2.17 -18.57
C GLY A 95 26.77 3.21 -17.69
N VAL A 96 27.06 4.49 -17.90
CA VAL A 96 26.38 5.60 -17.20
C VAL A 96 24.91 5.65 -17.61
N SER A 97 24.58 5.48 -18.88
CA SER A 97 23.19 5.39 -19.33
C SER A 97 22.46 4.18 -18.74
N ALA A 98 23.14 3.04 -18.59
CA ALA A 98 22.55 1.87 -17.94
C ALA A 98 22.28 2.13 -16.46
N ALA A 99 23.12 2.91 -15.79
CA ALA A 99 22.92 3.28 -14.39
C ALA A 99 21.71 4.20 -14.17
N THR A 100 21.28 5.01 -15.16
CA THR A 100 20.14 5.93 -14.98
C THR A 100 18.77 5.30 -15.22
N ILE A 101 18.70 4.23 -16.01
CA ILE A 101 17.46 3.52 -16.34
C ILE A 101 16.74 2.97 -15.08
N PRO A 102 17.42 2.30 -14.13
CA PRO A 102 16.82 1.87 -12.88
C PRO A 102 16.15 2.99 -12.09
N THR A 103 16.78 4.16 -11.95
CA THR A 103 16.19 5.32 -11.24
C THR A 103 14.92 5.79 -11.91
N MET A 104 14.98 5.94 -13.24
CA MET A 104 13.83 6.39 -14.01
C MET A 104 12.66 5.41 -13.85
N SER A 105 12.94 4.11 -13.94
CA SER A 105 11.92 3.08 -13.74
C SER A 105 11.32 3.09 -12.34
N GLY A 106 12.14 3.23 -11.28
CA GLY A 106 11.67 3.29 -9.90
C GLY A 106 10.78 4.52 -9.63
N MET A 107 11.14 5.67 -10.19
CA MET A 107 10.34 6.89 -10.08
C MET A 107 9.02 6.79 -10.85
N VAL A 108 9.03 6.22 -12.06
CA VAL A 108 7.81 6.03 -12.87
C VAL A 108 6.83 5.13 -12.14
N VAL A 109 7.28 4.00 -11.58
CA VAL A 109 6.39 3.12 -10.81
C VAL A 109 5.85 3.83 -9.56
N ALA A 110 6.70 4.57 -8.83
CA ALA A 110 6.25 5.35 -7.67
C ALA A 110 5.21 6.41 -8.05
N LEU A 111 5.40 7.11 -9.17
CA LEU A 111 4.48 8.14 -9.67
C LEU A 111 3.08 7.59 -9.92
N PHE A 112 2.96 6.38 -10.49
CA PHE A 112 1.67 5.73 -10.70
C PHE A 112 1.10 5.11 -9.42
N ALA A 113 1.95 4.61 -8.53
CA ALA A 113 1.51 3.92 -7.32
C ALA A 113 0.96 4.86 -6.23
N ILE A 114 1.47 6.09 -6.11
CA ILE A 114 1.00 7.09 -5.14
C ILE A 114 -0.50 7.43 -5.30
N PRO A 115 -1.01 7.84 -6.49
CA PRO A 115 -2.43 8.13 -6.67
C PRO A 115 -3.28 6.88 -6.48
N PHE A 116 -2.78 5.70 -6.88
CA PHE A 116 -3.45 4.42 -6.65
C PHE A 116 -3.63 4.12 -5.14
N SER A 117 -2.57 4.26 -4.35
CA SER A 117 -2.62 4.09 -2.89
C SER A 117 -3.54 5.11 -2.23
N THR A 118 -3.57 6.34 -2.75
CA THR A 118 -4.45 7.40 -2.24
C THR A 118 -5.92 7.06 -2.51
N GLN A 119 -6.25 6.59 -3.71
CA GLN A 119 -7.59 6.13 -4.07
C GLN A 119 -8.06 4.99 -3.16
N LEU A 120 -7.18 4.03 -2.89
CA LEU A 120 -7.48 2.90 -2.02
C LEU A 120 -7.76 3.34 -0.58
N ASN A 121 -6.96 4.27 -0.05
CA ASN A 121 -7.17 4.85 1.27
C ASN A 121 -8.49 5.65 1.33
N ARG A 122 -8.85 6.39 0.27
CA ARG A 122 -10.15 7.09 0.19
C ARG A 122 -11.32 6.11 0.25
N LYS A 123 -11.24 5.00 -0.48
CA LYS A 123 -12.29 3.96 -0.47
C LYS A 123 -12.40 3.28 0.89
N TYR A 124 -11.28 3.02 1.56
CA TYR A 124 -11.27 2.52 2.94
C TYR A 124 -11.99 3.48 3.89
N GLN A 125 -11.67 4.77 3.83
CA GLN A 125 -12.30 5.79 4.66
C GLN A 125 -13.81 5.94 4.40
N SER A 126 -14.27 5.76 3.16
CA SER A 126 -15.71 5.77 2.88
C SER A 126 -16.43 4.54 3.43
N GLU A 127 -15.81 3.36 3.40
CA GLU A 127 -16.42 2.13 3.92
C GLU A 127 -16.50 2.15 5.45
N ILE A 128 -15.45 2.60 6.14
CA ILE A 128 -15.50 2.78 7.60
C ILE A 128 -16.56 3.81 8.00
N ARG A 129 -16.72 4.90 7.25
CA ARG A 129 -17.81 5.87 7.48
C ARG A 129 -19.18 5.23 7.28
N ARG A 130 -19.34 4.41 6.26
CA ARG A 130 -20.59 3.66 6.02
C ARG A 130 -20.89 2.73 7.19
N LEU A 131 -19.90 1.94 7.62
CA LEU A 131 -20.01 1.04 8.77
C LEU A 131 -20.40 1.81 10.05
N LYS A 132 -19.71 2.92 10.35
CA LYS A 132 -20.01 3.81 11.49
C LYS A 132 -21.41 4.43 11.43
N ASN A 133 -21.96 4.63 10.23
CA ASN A 133 -23.32 5.14 10.06
C ASN A 133 -24.39 4.05 10.20
N THR A 134 -24.10 2.82 9.76
CA THR A 134 -25.01 1.67 9.88
C THR A 134 -25.04 1.13 11.31
N ILE A 135 -23.87 0.99 11.94
CA ILE A 135 -23.71 0.54 13.31
C ILE A 135 -23.70 1.77 14.23
N LYS A 136 -24.85 2.45 14.32
CA LYS A 136 -25.07 3.47 15.34
C LYS A 136 -25.90 2.86 16.48
N PRO A 137 -25.41 2.88 17.73
CA PRO A 137 -26.32 2.78 18.86
C PRO A 137 -27.36 3.89 18.74
N GLY A 138 -28.63 3.56 18.97
CA GLY A 138 -29.75 4.47 18.75
C GLY A 138 -29.58 5.76 19.55
N ALA A 139 -29.94 6.87 18.89
CA ALA A 139 -30.39 8.09 19.53
C ALA A 139 -31.65 7.82 20.38
#